data_AF-A0A2N5FPT5-F1
#
_entry.id   AF-A0A2N5FPT5-F1
#
_cell.length_a   1.000
_cell.length_b   1.000
_cell.length_c   1.000
_cell.angle_alpha   90.00
_cell.angle_beta   90.00
_cell.angle_gamma   90.00
#
_symmetry.space_group_name_H-M   'P 1'
#
loop_
_entity.id
_entity.type
_entity.pdbx_description
1 polymer ?
#
loop_
_entity_poly.entity_id
_entity_poly.type
_entity_poly.pdbx_seq_one_letter_code
_entity_poly.pdbx_strand_id
1 'polypeptide(L)'
;MSKTPAWAINKAKEIIDAAETRGKQALKQIPTEYHEFLVFLPQSVKVGAATEIDTEASNLGMYAITSGTYVSVSYPYMAVNGRVKQARDDHRAAGKLLHFEEPVIAENKRSLKVTIHSELLGSATGSSVIPSSENAKGAEKDNPLEVAETSAIGRALGFLGYGLIGSGIASAEEVQLDSEATEKEVEESEEPITYGEKEKDSNAPESFRVKVLELPTFKPDGSCHFAALTEKSARIQIIMPKKHKEYMDSLGVKQVIIVSGWLTNNRLRVDVKTSPIIEDVGVA
;
A
#
# COMPACT_ATOMS: atom_id res chain seq x y z
N MET A 1 -5.57 -21.42 26.98
CA MET A 1 -5.44 -20.66 25.72
C MET A 1 -6.57 -19.67 25.69
N SER A 2 -6.31 -18.42 25.29
CA SER A 2 -7.38 -17.50 24.92
C SER A 2 -8.09 -18.01 23.67
N LYS A 3 -9.35 -17.63 23.48
CA LYS A 3 -10.13 -17.98 22.28
C LYS A 3 -10.39 -16.72 21.48
N THR A 4 -10.32 -16.83 20.16
CA THR A 4 -10.70 -15.72 19.28
C THR A 4 -12.16 -15.35 19.51
N PRO A 5 -12.50 -14.06 19.65
CA PRO A 5 -13.87 -13.64 19.88
C PRO A 5 -14.83 -14.11 18.76
N ALA A 6 -15.97 -14.65 19.15
CA ALA A 6 -16.97 -15.18 18.19
C ALA A 6 -17.44 -14.14 17.16
N TRP A 7 -17.44 -12.83 17.51
CA TRP A 7 -17.75 -11.76 16.56
C TRP A 7 -16.74 -11.68 15.41
N ALA A 8 -15.46 -11.94 15.68
CA ALA A 8 -14.40 -11.88 14.69
C ALA A 8 -14.46 -13.10 13.77
N ILE A 9 -14.69 -14.30 14.33
CA ILE A 9 -14.91 -15.54 13.55
C ILE A 9 -16.11 -15.39 12.61
N ASN A 10 -17.25 -14.91 13.11
CA ASN A 10 -18.46 -14.74 12.30
C ASN A 10 -18.23 -13.71 11.19
N LYS A 11 -17.56 -12.58 11.50
CA LYS A 11 -17.27 -11.55 10.51
C LYS A 11 -16.27 -12.01 9.44
N ALA A 12 -15.28 -12.81 9.81
CA ALA A 12 -14.36 -13.42 8.85
C ALA A 12 -15.09 -14.39 7.91
N LYS A 13 -15.98 -15.24 8.44
CA LYS A 13 -16.83 -16.14 7.64
C LYS A 13 -17.72 -15.38 6.63
N GLU A 14 -18.38 -14.29 7.06
CA GLU A 14 -19.14 -13.42 6.15
C GLU A 14 -18.28 -12.87 5.00
N ILE A 15 -17.01 -12.53 5.26
CA ILE A 15 -16.08 -12.00 4.25
C ILE A 15 -15.65 -13.11 3.28
N ILE A 16 -15.34 -14.31 3.78
CA ILE A 16 -14.99 -15.49 2.98
C ILE A 16 -16.17 -15.89 2.07
N ASP A 17 -17.38 -16.04 2.63
CA ASP A 17 -18.59 -16.38 1.89
C ASP A 17 -18.90 -15.36 0.79
N ALA A 18 -18.68 -14.06 1.06
CA ALA A 18 -18.83 -13.00 0.09
C ALA A 18 -17.76 -13.05 -1.03
N ALA A 19 -16.51 -13.40 -0.71
CA ALA A 19 -15.44 -13.58 -1.70
C ALA A 19 -15.72 -14.79 -2.60
N GLU A 20 -16.10 -15.93 -2.03
CA GLU A 20 -16.55 -17.11 -2.81
C GLU A 20 -17.73 -16.79 -3.73
N THR A 21 -18.71 -16.04 -3.21
CA THR A 21 -19.90 -15.65 -3.97
C THR A 21 -19.51 -14.76 -5.16
N ARG A 22 -18.59 -13.81 -4.97
CA ARG A 22 -18.02 -13.00 -6.08
C ARG A 22 -17.26 -13.88 -7.09
N GLY A 23 -16.47 -14.84 -6.64
CA GLY A 23 -15.80 -15.82 -7.52
C GLY A 23 -16.76 -16.60 -8.40
N LYS A 24 -17.85 -17.11 -7.82
CA LYS A 24 -18.93 -17.82 -8.53
C LYS A 24 -19.69 -16.90 -9.48
N GLN A 25 -19.88 -15.62 -9.13
CA GLN A 25 -20.48 -14.61 -10.01
C GLN A 25 -19.56 -14.25 -11.19
N ALA A 26 -18.25 -14.15 -10.99
CA ALA A 26 -17.28 -13.85 -12.04
C ALA A 26 -17.31 -14.89 -13.16
N LEU A 27 -17.25 -16.18 -12.80
CA LEU A 27 -17.33 -17.31 -13.72
C LEU A 27 -18.67 -17.37 -14.49
N LYS A 28 -19.73 -16.75 -13.96
CA LYS A 28 -21.03 -16.65 -14.62
C LYS A 28 -21.16 -15.41 -15.51
N GLN A 29 -20.45 -14.32 -15.19
CA GLN A 29 -20.50 -13.04 -15.91
C GLN A 29 -19.55 -13.01 -17.11
N ILE A 30 -18.36 -13.58 -16.96
CA ILE A 30 -17.35 -13.63 -18.03
C ILE A 30 -17.62 -14.86 -18.93
N PRO A 31 -17.63 -14.72 -20.27
CA PRO A 31 -17.76 -15.86 -21.17
C PRO A 31 -16.65 -16.89 -20.99
N THR A 32 -16.98 -18.18 -21.16
CA THR A 32 -16.13 -19.33 -20.83
C THR A 32 -14.79 -19.31 -21.57
N GLU A 33 -14.79 -18.82 -22.82
CA GLU A 33 -13.61 -18.65 -23.67
C GLU A 33 -12.60 -17.60 -23.15
N TYR A 34 -12.95 -16.84 -22.11
CA TYR A 34 -12.05 -15.89 -21.43
C TYR A 34 -11.75 -16.29 -19.97
N HIS A 35 -12.21 -17.45 -19.50
CA HIS A 35 -11.94 -17.90 -18.11
C HIS A 35 -10.46 -18.12 -17.82
N GLU A 36 -9.63 -18.39 -18.83
CA GLU A 36 -8.16 -18.47 -18.67
C GLU A 36 -7.51 -17.15 -18.23
N PHE A 37 -8.20 -16.02 -18.40
CA PHE A 37 -7.74 -14.69 -17.97
C PHE A 37 -8.32 -14.24 -16.62
N LEU A 38 -9.09 -15.11 -15.94
CA LEU A 38 -9.56 -14.87 -14.58
C LEU A 38 -8.48 -15.27 -13.58
N VAL A 39 -7.97 -14.29 -12.85
CA VAL A 39 -7.00 -14.45 -11.77
C VAL A 39 -7.69 -14.17 -10.45
N PHE A 40 -7.38 -14.95 -9.41
CA PHE A 40 -7.87 -14.71 -8.05
C PHE A 40 -6.76 -14.02 -7.26
N LEU A 41 -6.88 -12.70 -7.07
CA LEU A 41 -5.89 -11.90 -6.38
C LEU A 41 -6.11 -12.03 -4.86
N PRO A 42 -5.09 -12.42 -4.08
CA PRO A 42 -5.18 -12.42 -2.62
C PRO A 42 -5.35 -10.98 -2.12
N GLN A 43 -6.18 -10.82 -1.08
CA GLN A 43 -6.42 -9.57 -0.39
C GLN A 43 -6.61 -9.81 1.10
N SER A 44 -6.14 -8.87 1.90
CA SER A 44 -6.22 -8.91 3.35
C SER A 44 -7.28 -7.94 3.86
N VAL A 45 -8.44 -8.48 4.21
CA VAL A 45 -9.64 -7.70 4.54
C VAL A 45 -9.77 -7.53 6.04
N LYS A 46 -9.95 -6.29 6.49
CA LYS A 46 -10.08 -5.97 7.92
C LYS A 46 -11.38 -6.52 8.52
N VAL A 47 -11.23 -7.38 9.53
CA VAL A 47 -12.31 -7.97 10.33
C VAL A 47 -12.69 -7.06 11.49
N GLY A 48 -11.72 -6.39 12.12
CA GLY A 48 -11.99 -5.46 13.23
C GLY A 48 -10.73 -4.99 13.96
N ALA A 49 -10.90 -4.66 15.24
CA ALA A 49 -9.79 -4.33 16.15
C ALA A 49 -8.85 -5.55 16.35
N ALA A 50 -7.59 -5.31 16.73
CA ALA A 50 -6.63 -6.36 17.01
C ALA A 50 -7.13 -7.25 18.17
N THR A 51 -7.03 -8.57 17.99
CA THR A 51 -7.47 -9.56 18.99
C THR A 51 -6.61 -10.81 18.90
N GLU A 52 -6.66 -11.67 19.92
CA GLU A 52 -5.90 -12.92 19.92
C GLU A 52 -6.48 -13.93 18.94
N ILE A 53 -5.61 -14.47 18.09
CA ILE A 53 -5.94 -15.44 17.03
C ILE A 53 -5.55 -16.83 17.53
N ASP A 54 -6.55 -17.69 17.72
CA ASP A 54 -6.33 -19.11 18.05
C ASP A 54 -6.17 -19.95 16.78
N THR A 55 -5.87 -21.24 16.95
CA THR A 55 -5.63 -22.15 15.82
C THR A 55 -6.86 -22.34 14.92
N GLU A 56 -8.08 -22.22 15.44
CA GLU A 56 -9.30 -22.31 14.61
C GLU A 56 -9.42 -21.06 13.72
N ALA A 57 -9.20 -19.88 14.30
CA ALA A 57 -9.19 -18.62 13.56
C ALA A 57 -8.07 -18.57 12.51
N SER A 58 -6.84 -18.98 12.87
CA SER A 58 -5.69 -18.99 11.97
C SER A 58 -5.89 -19.92 10.77
N ASN A 59 -6.50 -21.10 10.98
CA ASN A 59 -6.87 -22.03 9.90
C ASN A 59 -7.95 -21.48 8.95
N LEU A 60 -8.70 -20.44 9.35
CA LEU A 60 -9.62 -19.69 8.48
C LEU A 60 -8.93 -18.56 7.70
N GLY A 61 -7.59 -18.48 7.74
CA GLY A 61 -6.83 -17.39 7.13
C GLY A 61 -6.88 -16.08 7.91
N MET A 62 -7.30 -16.10 9.18
CA MET A 62 -7.28 -14.92 10.04
C MET A 62 -5.91 -14.68 10.65
N TYR A 63 -5.54 -13.42 10.79
CA TYR A 63 -4.34 -12.98 11.50
C TYR A 63 -4.57 -11.61 12.14
N ALA A 64 -3.72 -11.22 13.09
CA ALA A 64 -3.80 -9.92 13.75
C ALA A 64 -2.46 -9.22 13.77
N ILE A 65 -2.51 -7.91 13.57
CA ILE A 65 -1.39 -6.97 13.60
C ILE A 65 -1.76 -5.76 14.45
N THR A 66 -0.80 -4.89 14.74
CA THR A 66 -1.01 -3.69 15.59
C THR A 66 -2.19 -2.84 15.12
N SER A 67 -2.40 -2.75 13.80
CA SER A 67 -3.46 -1.96 13.18
C SER A 67 -4.84 -2.64 13.19
N GLY A 68 -4.96 -3.96 13.41
CA GLY A 68 -6.26 -4.66 13.45
C GLY A 68 -6.21 -6.18 13.30
N THR A 69 -7.38 -6.81 13.29
CA THR A 69 -7.58 -8.21 12.88
C THR A 69 -8.03 -8.27 11.44
N TYR A 70 -7.48 -9.19 10.66
CA TYR A 70 -7.66 -9.33 9.22
C TYR A 70 -7.98 -10.79 8.85
N VAL A 71 -8.52 -11.00 7.66
CA VAL A 71 -8.70 -12.31 7.03
C VAL A 71 -8.21 -12.25 5.58
N SER A 72 -7.42 -13.23 5.18
CA SER A 72 -6.99 -13.38 3.79
C SER A 72 -8.09 -14.04 2.97
N VAL A 73 -8.46 -13.40 1.85
CA VAL A 73 -9.43 -13.91 0.87
C VAL A 73 -8.96 -13.58 -0.54
N SER A 74 -9.36 -14.37 -1.53
CA SER A 74 -9.01 -14.08 -2.92
C SER A 74 -10.21 -13.58 -3.71
N TYR A 75 -10.08 -12.42 -4.36
CA TYR A 75 -11.15 -11.87 -5.21
C TYR A 75 -10.83 -12.05 -6.70
N PRO A 76 -11.85 -12.34 -7.52
CA PRO A 76 -11.67 -12.52 -8.96
C PRO A 76 -11.35 -11.19 -9.66
N TYR A 77 -10.42 -11.25 -10.61
CA TYR A 77 -9.97 -10.14 -11.43
C TYR A 77 -9.74 -10.63 -12.87
N MET A 78 -10.23 -9.91 -13.88
CA MET A 78 -9.92 -10.21 -15.28
C MET A 78 -8.68 -9.43 -15.71
N ALA A 79 -7.64 -10.19 -16.06
CA ALA A 79 -6.36 -9.67 -16.50
C ALA A 79 -6.47 -8.82 -17.77
N VAL A 80 -5.59 -7.81 -17.90
CA VAL A 80 -5.65 -6.79 -18.97
C VAL A 80 -5.55 -7.43 -20.36
N ASN A 81 -4.70 -8.45 -20.53
CA ASN A 81 -4.61 -9.24 -21.77
C ASN A 81 -5.94 -9.92 -22.15
N GLY A 82 -6.69 -10.44 -21.16
CA GLY A 82 -8.04 -10.95 -21.35
C GLY A 82 -9.02 -9.88 -21.80
N ARG A 83 -9.00 -8.70 -21.17
CA ARG A 83 -9.84 -7.55 -21.59
C ARG A 83 -9.52 -7.13 -23.02
N VAL A 84 -8.24 -7.07 -23.39
CA VAL A 84 -7.78 -6.75 -24.76
C VAL A 84 -8.26 -7.81 -25.76
N LYS A 85 -8.17 -9.10 -25.42
CA LYS A 85 -8.64 -10.20 -26.27
C LYS A 85 -10.15 -10.13 -26.47
N GLN A 86 -10.94 -10.04 -25.40
CA GLN A 86 -12.40 -9.91 -25.45
C GLN A 86 -12.81 -8.71 -26.32
N ALA A 87 -12.22 -7.54 -26.08
CA ALA A 87 -12.52 -6.34 -26.86
C ALA A 87 -12.21 -6.54 -28.36
N ARG A 88 -11.05 -7.11 -28.70
CA ARG A 88 -10.67 -7.37 -30.10
C ARG A 88 -11.55 -8.42 -30.78
N ASP A 89 -11.99 -9.43 -30.04
CA ASP A 89 -12.81 -10.52 -30.58
C ASP A 89 -14.25 -10.03 -30.86
N ASP A 90 -14.85 -9.26 -29.95
CA ASP A 90 -16.16 -8.61 -30.15
C ASP A 90 -16.15 -7.64 -31.34
N HIS A 91 -15.10 -6.80 -31.44
CA HIS A 91 -14.94 -5.88 -32.58
C HIS A 91 -14.76 -6.62 -33.90
N ARG A 92 -13.99 -7.73 -33.91
CA ARG A 92 -13.83 -8.58 -35.11
C ARG A 92 -15.15 -9.23 -35.51
N ALA A 93 -15.92 -9.74 -34.55
CA ALA A 93 -17.24 -10.35 -34.80
C ALA A 93 -18.24 -9.35 -35.39
N ALA A 94 -18.18 -8.08 -34.96
CA ALA A 94 -19.03 -7.01 -35.49
C ALA A 94 -18.50 -6.33 -36.77
N GLY A 95 -17.30 -6.66 -37.24
CA GLY A 95 -16.65 -5.99 -38.37
C GLY A 95 -16.32 -4.52 -38.09
N LYS A 96 -15.89 -4.21 -36.85
CA LYS A 96 -15.65 -2.88 -36.31
C LYS A 96 -14.20 -2.64 -35.91
N LEU A 97 -13.79 -1.37 -35.90
CA LEU A 97 -12.45 -0.96 -35.50
C LEU A 97 -12.35 -0.68 -33.99
N LEU A 98 -11.20 -1.04 -33.43
CA LEU A 98 -10.78 -0.75 -32.07
C LEU A 98 -9.35 -0.18 -32.12
N HIS A 99 -9.19 1.09 -31.74
CA HIS A 99 -7.91 1.80 -31.78
C HIS A 99 -7.50 2.23 -30.38
N PHE A 100 -6.26 1.95 -30.01
CA PHE A 100 -5.60 2.42 -28.80
C PHE A 100 -4.72 3.61 -29.19
N GLU A 101 -4.90 4.77 -28.57
CA GLU A 101 -3.99 5.92 -28.72
C GLU A 101 -2.64 5.64 -28.05
N GLU A 102 -1.60 6.39 -28.46
CA GLU A 102 -0.32 6.38 -27.77
C GLU A 102 -0.46 6.87 -26.31
N PRO A 103 0.25 6.27 -25.33
CA PRO A 103 0.16 6.70 -23.94
C PRO A 103 0.68 8.13 -23.72
N VAL A 104 -0.14 8.98 -23.11
CA VAL A 104 0.21 10.37 -22.83
C VAL A 104 0.63 10.51 -21.37
N ILE A 105 1.93 10.73 -21.14
CA ILE A 105 2.49 11.06 -19.82
C ILE A 105 2.15 12.51 -19.47
N ALA A 106 1.68 12.76 -18.25
CA ALA A 106 1.38 14.10 -17.76
C ALA A 106 2.67 14.93 -17.58
N GLU A 107 2.58 16.27 -17.68
CA GLU A 107 3.73 17.18 -17.57
C GLU A 107 4.55 16.99 -16.28
N ASN A 108 3.88 16.63 -15.19
CA ASN A 108 4.51 16.36 -13.89
C ASN A 108 5.25 15.00 -13.82
N LYS A 109 5.16 14.17 -14.87
CA LYS A 109 5.72 12.80 -14.99
C LYS A 109 5.29 11.83 -13.88
N ARG A 110 4.17 12.07 -13.21
CA ARG A 110 3.64 11.24 -12.12
C ARG A 110 2.43 10.39 -12.52
N SER A 111 1.86 10.61 -13.70
CA SER A 111 0.76 9.81 -14.23
C SER A 111 0.85 9.73 -15.74
N LEU A 112 0.20 8.72 -16.31
CA LEU A 112 -0.10 8.65 -17.73
C LEU A 112 -1.59 8.36 -17.96
N LYS A 113 -2.05 8.59 -19.18
CA LYS A 113 -3.37 8.23 -19.66
C LYS A 113 -3.29 7.52 -21.01
N VAL A 114 -4.24 6.63 -21.27
CA VAL A 114 -4.43 5.95 -22.56
C VAL A 114 -5.90 6.08 -22.95
N THR A 115 -6.18 6.55 -24.17
CA THR A 115 -7.52 6.57 -24.74
C THR A 115 -7.72 5.36 -25.65
N ILE A 116 -8.92 4.78 -25.62
CA ILE A 116 -9.32 3.72 -26.53
C ILE A 116 -10.59 4.18 -27.26
N HIS A 117 -10.55 4.11 -28.58
CA HIS A 117 -11.67 4.38 -29.48
C HIS A 117 -12.26 3.05 -29.98
N SER A 118 -13.52 2.82 -29.63
CA SER A 118 -14.33 1.67 -30.01
C SER A 118 -15.47 2.14 -30.90
N GLU A 119 -15.54 1.65 -32.14
CA GLU A 119 -16.70 1.92 -33.00
C GLU A 119 -18.00 1.27 -32.50
N LEU A 120 -17.92 0.37 -31.52
CA LEU A 120 -19.07 -0.26 -30.87
C LEU A 120 -19.59 0.51 -29.66
N LEU A 121 -18.68 1.04 -28.83
CA LEU A 121 -18.97 1.47 -27.45
C LEU A 121 -18.55 2.92 -27.17
N GLY A 122 -18.06 3.64 -28.18
CA GLY A 122 -17.63 5.04 -28.07
C GLY A 122 -16.15 5.16 -27.72
N SER A 123 -15.79 6.02 -26.77
CA SER A 123 -14.39 6.22 -26.41
C SER A 123 -14.24 6.41 -24.91
N ALA A 124 -13.17 5.86 -24.35
CA ALA A 124 -12.87 5.99 -22.93
C ALA A 124 -11.37 6.21 -22.71
N THR A 125 -11.04 6.99 -21.69
CA THR A 125 -9.66 7.25 -21.27
C THR A 125 -9.44 6.66 -19.89
N GLY A 126 -8.49 5.74 -19.78
CA GLY A 126 -7.98 5.25 -18.51
C GLY A 126 -6.73 6.03 -18.11
N SER A 127 -6.51 6.22 -16.81
CA SER A 127 -5.32 6.87 -16.27
C SER A 127 -4.72 6.06 -15.13
N SER A 128 -3.39 6.06 -15.03
CA SER A 128 -2.67 5.45 -13.93
C SER A 128 -1.61 6.39 -13.39
N VAL A 129 -1.28 6.24 -12.10
CA VAL A 129 -0.07 6.82 -11.52
C VAL A 129 1.13 6.04 -12.07
N ILE A 130 2.24 6.74 -12.32
CA ILE A 130 3.52 6.11 -12.62
C ILE A 130 4.21 5.85 -11.27
N PRO A 131 4.49 4.59 -10.89
CA PRO A 131 5.12 4.28 -9.62
C PRO A 131 6.45 5.01 -9.46
N SER A 132 6.62 5.74 -8.36
CA SER A 132 7.89 6.35 -7.99
C SER A 132 8.85 5.30 -7.44
N SER A 133 10.10 5.27 -7.88
CA SER A 133 11.11 4.28 -7.47
C SER A 133 11.36 4.18 -5.95
N GLU A 134 10.98 5.19 -5.16
CA GLU A 134 11.05 5.17 -3.70
C GLU A 134 9.94 4.36 -3.01
N ASN A 135 8.82 4.10 -3.71
CA ASN A 135 7.67 3.34 -3.20
C ASN A 135 7.33 2.09 -4.03
N ALA A 136 7.85 2.02 -5.26
CA ALA A 136 7.61 0.95 -6.22
C ALA A 136 8.19 -0.41 -5.73
N LYS A 137 7.43 -1.49 -5.87
CA LYS A 137 7.87 -2.87 -5.57
C LYS A 137 7.73 -3.81 -6.77
N GLY A 138 8.59 -4.82 -6.84
CA GLY A 138 8.58 -5.82 -7.91
C GLY A 138 8.63 -5.18 -9.30
N ALA A 139 7.71 -5.60 -10.18
CA ALA A 139 7.61 -5.11 -11.55
C ALA A 139 7.46 -3.58 -11.67
N GLU A 140 6.87 -2.90 -10.66
CA GLU A 140 6.79 -1.43 -10.66
C GLU A 140 8.16 -0.76 -10.55
N LYS A 141 9.12 -1.40 -9.88
CA LYS A 141 10.48 -0.86 -9.69
C LYS A 141 11.31 -1.05 -10.95
N ASP A 142 11.15 -2.20 -11.59
CA ASP A 142 11.93 -2.58 -12.76
C ASP A 142 11.39 -1.90 -14.03
N ASN A 143 10.06 -1.89 -14.24
CA ASN A 143 9.38 -1.31 -15.40
C ASN A 143 8.17 -0.40 -15.02
N PRO A 144 8.37 0.72 -14.29
CA PRO A 144 7.27 1.57 -13.80
C PRO A 144 6.34 2.11 -14.89
N LEU A 145 6.87 2.38 -16.10
CA LEU A 145 6.07 2.86 -17.22
C LEU A 145 5.16 1.77 -17.80
N GLU A 146 5.64 0.52 -17.88
CA GLU A 146 4.87 -0.63 -18.38
C GLU A 146 3.69 -0.96 -17.45
N VAL A 147 3.93 -0.97 -16.13
CA VAL A 147 2.87 -1.20 -15.14
C VAL A 147 1.82 -0.09 -15.17
N ALA A 148 2.26 1.17 -15.30
CA ALA A 148 1.34 2.29 -15.40
C ALA A 148 0.52 2.23 -16.71
N GLU A 149 1.15 1.93 -17.85
CA GLU A 149 0.50 1.79 -19.16
C GLU A 149 -0.53 0.66 -19.16
N THR A 150 -0.15 -0.53 -18.72
CA THR A 150 -1.06 -1.70 -18.63
C THR A 150 -2.24 -1.42 -17.69
N SER A 151 -2.00 -0.73 -16.56
CA SER A 151 -3.06 -0.24 -15.66
C SER A 151 -4.00 0.76 -16.34
N ALA A 152 -3.47 1.72 -17.11
CA ALA A 152 -4.28 2.70 -17.84
C ALA A 152 -5.11 2.04 -18.95
N ILE A 153 -4.54 1.10 -19.71
CA ILE A 153 -5.25 0.28 -20.70
C ILE A 153 -6.36 -0.53 -20.03
N GLY A 154 -6.06 -1.20 -18.90
CA GLY A 154 -7.03 -1.99 -18.13
C GLY A 154 -8.24 -1.17 -17.68
N ARG A 155 -8.02 0.08 -17.26
CA ARG A 155 -9.09 1.04 -16.89
C ARG A 155 -9.87 1.53 -18.10
N ALA A 156 -9.20 1.90 -19.19
CA ALA A 156 -9.85 2.33 -20.43
C ALA A 156 -10.81 1.24 -20.96
N LEU A 157 -10.37 -0.01 -20.98
CA LEU A 157 -11.21 -1.16 -21.34
C LEU A 157 -12.32 -1.43 -20.32
N GLY A 158 -12.05 -1.26 -19.03
CA GLY A 158 -13.07 -1.35 -17.98
C GLY A 158 -14.17 -0.29 -18.10
N PHE A 159 -13.83 0.95 -18.45
CA PHE A 159 -14.80 2.01 -18.75
C PHE A 159 -15.64 1.69 -20.00
N LEU A 160 -15.10 0.96 -20.97
CA LEU A 160 -15.86 0.42 -22.11
C LEU A 160 -16.66 -0.85 -21.75
N GLY A 161 -16.60 -1.35 -20.52
CA GLY A 161 -17.38 -2.51 -20.05
C GLY A 161 -16.66 -3.86 -20.11
N TYR A 162 -15.41 -3.92 -20.57
CA TYR A 162 -14.67 -5.17 -20.72
C TYR A 162 -14.05 -5.66 -19.40
N GLY A 163 -14.29 -6.93 -19.07
CA GLY A 163 -13.76 -7.59 -17.87
C GLY A 163 -14.20 -7.01 -16.53
N LEU A 164 -15.39 -6.42 -16.46
CA LEU A 164 -15.98 -5.95 -15.20
C LEU A 164 -16.52 -7.12 -14.37
N ILE A 165 -16.07 -7.22 -13.12
CA ILE A 165 -16.45 -8.29 -12.17
C ILE A 165 -16.85 -7.70 -10.83
N GLY A 166 -18.08 -7.17 -10.71
CA GLY A 166 -18.76 -6.84 -9.44
C GLY A 166 -18.13 -5.79 -8.47
N SER A 167 -16.83 -5.50 -8.56
CA SER A 167 -16.06 -4.65 -7.64
C SER A 167 -15.61 -3.32 -8.25
N GLY A 168 -15.73 -3.16 -9.57
CA GLY A 168 -15.45 -1.90 -10.28
C GLY A 168 -14.33 -2.00 -11.31
N ILE A 169 -13.61 -0.89 -11.49
CA ILE A 169 -12.68 -0.65 -12.61
C ILE A 169 -11.20 -0.67 -12.14
N ALA A 170 -10.97 -0.86 -10.84
CA ALA A 170 -9.63 -0.94 -10.24
C ALA A 170 -8.73 -1.97 -10.94
N SER A 171 -7.44 -1.67 -11.02
CA SER A 171 -6.43 -2.58 -11.55
C SER A 171 -5.91 -3.54 -10.45
N ALA A 172 -5.18 -4.58 -10.84
CA ALA A 172 -4.68 -5.58 -9.88
C ALA A 172 -3.73 -4.94 -8.85
N GLU A 173 -3.01 -3.92 -9.27
CA GLU A 173 -1.94 -3.24 -8.56
C GLU A 173 -2.50 -2.31 -7.48
N GLU A 174 -3.56 -1.54 -7.74
CA GLU A 174 -4.28 -0.79 -6.68
C GLU A 174 -4.82 -1.73 -5.61
N VAL A 175 -5.37 -2.86 -6.04
CA VAL A 175 -5.92 -3.90 -5.17
C VAL A 175 -4.83 -4.55 -4.31
N GLN A 176 -3.66 -4.83 -4.89
CA GLN A 176 -2.52 -5.38 -4.16
C GLN A 176 -1.85 -4.34 -3.26
N LEU A 177 -1.81 -3.06 -3.65
CA LEU A 177 -1.24 -2.00 -2.81
C LEU A 177 -2.04 -1.79 -1.52
N ASP A 178 -3.37 -1.91 -1.55
CA ASP A 178 -4.21 -1.84 -0.35
C ASP A 178 -4.01 -3.06 0.60
N SER A 179 -3.84 -4.28 0.06
CA SER A 179 -3.54 -5.45 0.88
C SER A 179 -2.09 -5.47 1.38
N GLU A 180 -1.13 -5.12 0.53
CA GLU A 180 0.29 -5.10 0.90
C GLU A 180 0.69 -3.93 1.80
N ALA A 181 -0.03 -2.80 1.77
CA ALA A 181 0.12 -1.76 2.79
C ALA A 181 -0.22 -2.29 4.20
N THR A 182 -1.02 -3.35 4.27
CA THR A 182 -1.33 -4.09 5.51
C THR A 182 -0.29 -5.17 5.80
N GLU A 183 0.23 -5.86 4.78
CA GLU A 183 1.24 -6.95 4.94
C GLU A 183 2.68 -6.44 5.12
N LYS A 184 2.98 -5.18 4.78
CA LYS A 184 4.28 -4.53 5.07
C LYS A 184 4.47 -4.21 6.57
N GLU A 185 3.46 -4.39 7.42
CA GLU A 185 3.64 -4.48 8.89
C GLU A 185 4.05 -5.90 9.35
N VAL A 186 4.03 -6.92 8.47
CA VAL A 186 4.22 -8.35 8.80
C VAL A 186 5.63 -8.84 8.46
N GLU A 187 6.13 -8.57 7.25
CA GLU A 187 7.44 -9.10 6.78
C GLU A 187 8.66 -8.60 7.57
N GLU A 188 8.56 -7.53 8.36
CA GLU A 188 9.67 -7.02 9.17
C GLU A 188 9.74 -7.65 10.59
N SER A 189 8.98 -8.72 10.84
CA SER A 189 8.82 -9.30 12.19
C SER A 189 9.24 -10.77 12.40
N GLU A 190 9.41 -11.58 11.35
CA GLU A 190 9.85 -12.98 11.50
C GLU A 190 10.84 -13.45 10.40
N GLU A 191 12.14 -13.42 10.70
CA GLU A 191 13.10 -14.39 10.16
C GLU A 191 13.57 -15.35 11.27
N PRO A 192 13.70 -16.65 11.00
CA PRO A 192 14.24 -17.61 11.96
C PRO A 192 15.76 -17.46 12.11
N ILE A 193 16.24 -17.62 13.35
CA ILE A 193 17.66 -17.46 13.70
C ILE A 193 18.51 -18.57 13.06
N THR A 194 19.27 -18.26 12.02
CA THR A 194 20.38 -19.08 11.53
C THR A 194 21.72 -18.36 11.62
N TYR A 195 22.71 -19.00 12.24
CA TYR A 195 24.05 -18.46 12.43
C TYR A 195 24.82 -18.36 11.09
N GLY A 196 25.24 -17.13 10.75
CA GLY A 196 26.14 -16.85 9.63
C GLY A 196 26.80 -15.46 9.79
N GLU A 197 28.12 -15.45 9.92
CA GLU A 197 29.03 -14.30 9.79
C GLU A 197 28.76 -13.49 8.48
N LYS A 198 28.98 -12.18 8.27
CA LYS A 198 29.74 -11.07 8.92
C LYS A 198 29.43 -9.76 8.11
N GLU A 199 29.68 -8.50 8.49
CA GLU A 199 30.13 -7.82 9.74
C GLU A 199 29.92 -6.27 9.61
N LYS A 200 29.20 -5.58 10.52
CA LYS A 200 29.55 -4.21 10.96
C LYS A 200 28.81 -3.73 12.21
N ASP A 201 29.54 -3.68 13.31
CA ASP A 201 29.08 -3.21 14.61
C ASP A 201 29.35 -1.69 14.76
N SER A 202 28.30 -0.90 14.95
CA SER A 202 28.42 0.41 15.58
C SER A 202 27.09 0.78 16.26
N ASN A 203 26.89 0.26 17.47
CA ASN A 203 25.72 0.54 18.33
C ASN A 203 25.70 1.98 18.90
N ALA A 204 26.26 2.95 18.17
CA ALA A 204 26.36 4.36 18.55
C ALA A 204 25.20 5.17 17.95
N PRO A 205 24.67 6.20 18.64
CA PRO A 205 23.63 7.05 18.09
C PRO A 205 24.19 7.93 16.95
N GLU A 206 23.49 7.96 15.83
CA GLU A 206 23.78 8.85 14.69
C GLU A 206 23.08 10.20 14.87
N SER A 207 23.58 11.24 14.20
CA SER A 207 23.01 12.59 14.26
C SER A 207 22.11 12.87 13.06
N PHE A 208 20.88 13.29 13.31
CA PHE A 208 19.87 13.56 12.28
C PHE A 208 19.41 15.02 12.34
N ARG A 209 19.48 15.69 11.19
CA ARG A 209 18.91 17.03 10.98
C ARG A 209 17.50 16.90 10.42
N VAL A 210 16.52 17.45 11.14
CA VAL A 210 15.09 17.15 10.94
C VAL A 210 14.23 18.38 11.15
N LYS A 211 13.21 18.55 10.30
CA LYS A 211 12.26 19.66 10.36
C LYS A 211 10.95 19.23 11.02
N VAL A 212 10.57 19.89 12.10
CA VAL A 212 9.34 19.60 12.87
C VAL A 212 8.11 19.83 12.00
N LEU A 213 7.25 18.82 11.87
CA LEU A 213 5.98 18.91 11.13
C LEU A 213 4.77 19.13 12.05
N GLU A 214 4.83 18.56 13.26
CA GLU A 214 3.77 18.56 14.27
C GLU A 214 4.34 18.84 15.65
N LEU A 215 3.53 19.41 16.57
CA LEU A 215 3.97 19.65 17.94
C LEU A 215 4.10 18.35 18.75
N PRO A 216 4.97 18.30 19.78
CA PRO A 216 5.11 17.15 20.68
C PRO A 216 3.80 16.70 21.33
N THR A 217 3.42 15.45 21.09
CA THR A 217 2.34 14.77 21.83
C THR A 217 2.94 14.05 23.03
N PHE A 218 2.75 14.64 24.23
CA PHE A 218 3.26 14.10 25.49
C PHE A 218 2.43 12.92 26.01
N LYS A 219 3.13 11.94 26.58
CA LYS A 219 2.59 10.83 27.34
C LYS A 219 2.59 11.15 28.85
N PRO A 220 1.81 10.43 29.67
CA PRO A 220 1.78 10.64 31.13
C PRO A 220 3.13 10.45 31.84
N ASP A 221 4.07 9.72 31.24
CA ASP A 221 5.43 9.50 31.76
C ASP A 221 6.41 10.66 31.47
N GLY A 222 5.94 11.70 30.78
CA GLY A 222 6.71 12.86 30.35
C GLY A 222 7.52 12.68 29.06
N SER A 223 7.53 11.48 28.46
CA SER A 223 8.06 11.28 27.11
C SER A 223 7.10 11.86 26.08
N CYS A 224 7.56 12.13 24.87
CA CYS A 224 6.70 12.59 23.78
C CYS A 224 7.10 12.03 22.43
N HIS A 225 6.23 12.26 21.45
CA HIS A 225 6.48 11.93 20.06
C HIS A 225 5.86 12.96 19.14
N PHE A 226 6.45 13.14 17.96
CA PHE A 226 5.98 14.07 16.93
C PHE A 226 6.47 13.64 15.55
N ALA A 227 5.80 14.11 14.50
CA ALA A 227 6.28 13.93 13.13
C ALA A 227 7.35 14.99 12.78
N ALA A 228 8.40 14.54 12.09
CA ALA A 228 9.41 15.40 11.50
C ALA A 228 9.75 14.94 10.08
N LEU A 229 10.39 15.82 9.32
CA LEU A 229 10.87 15.56 7.98
C LEU A 229 12.40 15.52 7.99
N THR A 230 13.00 14.45 7.48
CA THR A 230 14.46 14.39 7.27
C THR A 230 14.88 15.31 6.12
N GLU A 231 16.19 15.56 5.97
CA GLU A 231 16.73 16.31 4.81
C GLU A 231 16.37 15.68 3.46
N LYS A 232 16.17 14.34 3.42
CA LYS A 232 15.73 13.59 2.24
C LYS A 232 14.21 13.66 1.99
N SER A 233 13.50 14.57 2.67
CA SER A 233 12.03 14.70 2.60
C SER A 233 11.24 13.46 3.05
N ALA A 234 11.88 12.46 3.69
CA ALA A 234 11.19 11.34 4.30
C ALA A 234 10.57 11.76 5.65
N ARG A 235 9.27 11.47 5.85
CA ARG A 235 8.54 11.73 7.09
C ARG A 235 8.85 10.62 8.11
N ILE A 236 9.33 11.02 9.28
CA ILE A 236 9.69 10.13 10.39
C ILE A 236 8.93 10.51 11.66
N GLN A 237 8.77 9.56 12.56
CA GLN A 237 8.25 9.76 13.91
C GLN A 237 9.42 9.87 14.89
N ILE A 238 9.58 11.02 15.54
CA ILE A 238 10.60 11.19 16.58
C ILE A 238 10.00 10.73 17.90
N ILE A 239 10.76 9.93 18.65
CA ILE A 239 10.41 9.44 19.98
C ILE A 239 11.42 10.04 20.96
N MET A 240 10.93 10.93 21.83
CA MET A 240 11.75 11.74 22.71
C MET A 240 11.65 11.27 24.17
N PRO A 241 12.77 10.87 24.80
CA PRO A 241 12.80 10.54 26.23
C PRO A 241 12.36 11.70 27.13
N LYS A 242 11.69 11.38 28.25
CA LYS A 242 11.18 12.35 29.24
C LYS A 242 12.22 13.34 29.81
N LYS A 243 13.52 13.01 29.72
CA LYS A 243 14.61 13.88 30.15
C LYS A 243 14.70 15.17 29.32
N HIS A 244 14.23 15.13 28.08
CA HIS A 244 14.23 16.26 27.15
C HIS A 244 12.91 17.03 27.16
N LYS A 245 12.03 16.82 28.15
CA LYS A 245 10.71 17.44 28.23
C LYS A 245 10.77 18.98 28.17
N GLU A 246 11.62 19.60 28.99
CA GLU A 246 11.74 21.07 29.06
C GLU A 246 12.17 21.69 27.72
N TYR A 247 12.95 20.97 26.92
CA TYR A 247 13.31 21.35 25.55
C TYR A 247 12.12 21.17 24.58
N MET A 248 11.31 20.12 24.75
CA MET A 248 10.14 19.88 23.92
C MET A 248 9.02 20.90 24.15
N ASP A 249 8.92 21.46 25.37
CA ASP A 249 7.96 22.51 25.71
C ASP A 249 8.24 23.85 24.96
N SER A 250 9.45 24.04 24.39
CA SER A 250 9.81 25.20 23.57
C SER A 250 9.81 24.95 22.05
N LEU A 251 9.47 23.72 21.61
CA LEU A 251 9.57 23.30 20.21
C LEU A 251 8.40 23.82 19.35
N GLY A 252 8.72 24.50 18.24
CA GLY A 252 7.77 25.06 17.28
C GLY A 252 7.65 24.25 15.98
N VAL A 253 6.47 24.32 15.35
CA VAL A 253 6.25 23.73 14.02
C VAL A 253 7.11 24.44 12.96
N LYS A 254 7.63 23.69 11.98
CA LYS A 254 8.59 24.11 10.94
C LYS A 254 10.00 24.45 11.42
N GLN A 255 10.29 24.45 12.72
CA GLN A 255 11.68 24.56 13.20
C GLN A 255 12.53 23.39 12.71
N VAL A 256 13.84 23.63 12.55
CA VAL A 256 14.82 22.58 12.27
C VAL A 256 15.58 22.29 13.55
N ILE A 257 15.72 21.00 13.87
CA ILE A 257 16.48 20.53 15.02
C ILE A 257 17.49 19.47 14.58
N ILE A 258 18.58 19.37 15.34
CA ILE A 258 19.57 18.30 15.25
C ILE A 258 19.38 17.41 16.47
N VAL A 259 19.20 16.12 16.24
CA VAL A 259 18.92 15.11 17.27
C VAL A 259 19.80 13.89 17.06
N SER A 260 20.49 13.42 18.11
CA SER A 260 21.25 12.18 18.07
C SER A 260 20.41 11.00 18.56
N GLY A 261 20.45 9.87 17.86
CA GLY A 261 19.63 8.71 18.23
C GLY A 261 19.80 7.53 17.28
N TRP A 262 18.85 6.60 17.34
CA TRP A 262 18.80 5.42 16.48
C TRP A 262 17.55 5.52 15.61
N LEU A 263 17.74 5.57 14.29
CA LEU A 263 16.66 5.54 13.31
C LEU A 263 16.37 4.09 12.93
N THR A 264 15.14 3.64 13.17
CA THR A 264 14.68 2.29 12.87
C THR A 264 13.25 2.40 12.37
N ASN A 265 13.00 1.95 11.14
CA ASN A 265 11.66 1.77 10.55
C ASN A 265 10.84 3.07 10.63
N ASN A 266 11.42 4.17 10.12
CA ASN A 266 10.92 5.55 10.19
C ASN A 266 10.65 6.10 11.60
N ARG A 267 11.15 5.45 12.67
CA ARG A 267 11.13 5.96 14.05
C ARG A 267 12.53 6.33 14.50
N LEU A 268 12.74 7.61 14.83
CA LEU A 268 13.99 8.07 15.42
C LEU A 268 13.85 8.12 16.95
N ARG A 269 14.45 7.14 17.64
CA ARG A 269 14.55 7.13 19.10
C ARG A 269 15.75 7.97 19.51
N VAL A 270 15.49 9.12 20.11
CA VAL A 270 16.55 10.05 20.52
C VAL A 270 17.27 9.56 21.77
N ASP A 271 18.59 9.76 21.79
CA ASP A 271 19.46 9.41 22.90
C ASP A 271 19.14 10.22 24.17
N VAL A 272 19.19 9.55 25.31
CA VAL A 272 18.96 10.15 26.62
C VAL A 272 20.17 10.95 27.10
N LYS A 273 21.38 10.67 26.59
CA LYS A 273 22.61 11.36 27.01
C LYS A 273 22.82 12.67 26.25
N THR A 274 22.48 12.71 24.98
CA THR A 274 22.71 13.87 24.08
C THR A 274 21.48 14.76 24.00
N SER A 275 21.63 16.05 24.29
CA SER A 275 20.55 17.04 24.16
C SER A 275 20.31 17.43 22.70
N PRO A 276 19.05 17.51 22.25
CA PRO A 276 18.70 18.11 20.95
C PRO A 276 19.16 19.57 20.84
N ILE A 277 19.44 20.02 19.61
CA ILE A 277 19.85 21.40 19.29
C ILE A 277 18.81 21.99 18.33
N ILE A 278 18.27 23.18 18.63
CA ILE A 278 17.47 23.95 17.66
C ILE A 278 18.46 24.70 16.75
N GLU A 279 18.30 24.60 15.44
CA GLU A 279 18.91 25.57 14.53
C GLU A 279 18.05 26.83 14.52
N ASP A 280 18.55 27.90 15.13
CA ASP A 280 17.94 29.22 14.97
C ASP A 280 17.97 29.59 13.49
N VAL A 281 16.78 29.75 12.90
CA VAL A 281 16.63 30.33 11.57
C VAL A 281 16.98 31.82 11.72
N GLY A 282 18.21 32.17 11.38
CA GLY A 282 18.69 33.54 11.42
C GLY A 282 17.70 34.49 10.75
N VAL A 283 17.25 35.49 11.49
CA VAL A 283 16.27 36.48 11.01
C VAL A 283 16.88 37.24 9.84
N ALA A 284 16.21 37.16 8.69
CA ALA A 284 16.43 37.94 7.48
C ALA A 284 15.08 38.49 7.01
#